data_AF-A0A8J3L5H5-F1
#
_entry.id   AF-A0A8J3L5H5-F1
#
_cell.length_a   1.000
_cell.length_b   1.000
_cell.length_c   1.000
_cell.angle_alpha   90.00
_cell.angle_beta   90.00
_cell.angle_gamma   90.00
#
_symmetry.space_group_name_H-M   'P 1'
#
loop_
_entity.id
_entity.type
_entity.pdbx_description
1 polymer ?
#
loop_
_entity_poly.entity_id
_entity_poly.type
_entity_poly.pdbx_seq_one_letter_code
_entity_poly.pdbx_strand_id
1 'polypeptide(L)'
;MTRARVLRDLLESGRDHDTSRLEEVAVELGLPLADVLVVAGRPVPGSLLPPERDGEVMREFGYRVTFCGHPQLAALGEFLSSMPDEGAAPESRPARDPADPKPFAAVLDGLLRNRGLGLRELPFVGLALPTIRRMLGGGGQSLPALQQVAGPLGWRLEDLAMLAGEPMRPLEHGPLLCRHVGAVFVAAVPRTTRQLALAAREADRLSAREDQGWWQPVSYGVDDCPDACP
;
A
#
# COMPACT_ATOMS: atom_id res chain seq x y z
N MET A 1 -23.50 -6.20 5.06
CA MET A 1 -22.62 -5.86 6.21
C MET A 1 -21.93 -4.55 5.90
N THR A 2 -21.61 -3.71 6.89
CA THR A 2 -20.77 -2.53 6.61
C THR A 2 -19.30 -2.97 6.52
N ARG A 3 -18.54 -2.35 5.61
CA ARG A 3 -17.11 -2.61 5.42
C ARG A 3 -16.30 -2.54 6.72
N ALA A 4 -16.58 -1.54 7.54
CA ALA A 4 -15.98 -1.38 8.87
C ALA A 4 -16.26 -2.56 9.81
N ARG A 5 -17.44 -3.20 9.72
CA ARG A 5 -17.76 -4.38 10.52
C ARG A 5 -16.95 -5.59 10.09
N VAL A 6 -16.77 -5.79 8.78
CA VAL A 6 -15.95 -6.88 8.24
C VAL A 6 -14.49 -6.73 8.68
N LEU A 7 -13.92 -5.53 8.55
CA LEU A 7 -12.53 -5.28 8.95
C LEU A 7 -12.32 -5.41 10.47
N ARG A 8 -13.31 -5.03 11.29
CA ARG A 8 -13.27 -5.25 12.74
C ARG A 8 -13.31 -6.74 13.10
N ASP A 9 -14.22 -7.48 12.48
CA ASP A 9 -14.33 -8.93 12.62
C ASP A 9 -13.03 -9.64 12.24
N LEU A 10 -12.39 -9.23 11.13
CA LEU A 10 -11.05 -9.71 10.76
C LEU A 10 -10.00 -9.40 11.83
N LEU A 11 -9.99 -8.19 12.38
CA LEU A 11 -9.01 -7.80 13.39
C LEU A 11 -9.18 -8.58 14.70
N GLU A 12 -10.42 -8.87 15.10
CA GLU A 12 -10.76 -9.53 16.36
C GLU A 12 -10.70 -11.06 16.27
N SER A 13 -11.27 -11.64 15.20
CA SER A 13 -11.52 -13.09 15.06
C SER A 13 -10.95 -13.68 13.77
N GLY A 14 -10.20 -12.91 12.97
CA GLY A 14 -9.77 -13.32 11.64
C GLY A 14 -8.89 -14.58 11.58
N ARG A 15 -8.29 -14.96 12.71
CA ARG A 15 -7.52 -16.21 12.83
C ARG A 15 -8.38 -17.47 12.73
N ASP A 16 -9.63 -17.37 13.17
CA ASP A 16 -10.56 -18.49 13.25
C ASP A 16 -11.29 -18.73 11.92
N HIS A 17 -11.21 -17.78 10.98
CA HIS A 17 -11.69 -17.98 9.63
C HIS A 17 -10.80 -18.96 8.86
N ASP A 18 -11.44 -19.82 8.07
CA ASP A 18 -10.73 -20.62 7.08
C ASP A 18 -10.23 -19.74 5.92
N THR A 19 -9.32 -20.31 5.11
CA THR A 19 -8.71 -19.58 3.99
C THR A 19 -9.72 -19.17 2.93
N SER A 20 -10.69 -20.02 2.60
CA SER A 20 -11.71 -19.73 1.58
C SER A 20 -12.55 -18.52 1.97
N ARG A 21 -12.90 -18.40 3.25
CA ARG A 21 -13.61 -17.24 3.77
C ARG A 21 -12.78 -15.97 3.67
N LEU A 22 -11.47 -16.04 3.94
CA LEU A 22 -10.58 -14.88 3.81
C LEU A 22 -10.39 -14.45 2.36
N GLU A 23 -10.40 -15.37 1.40
CA GLU A 23 -10.39 -15.08 -0.03
C GLU A 23 -11.68 -14.37 -0.47
N GLU A 24 -12.85 -14.85 -0.03
CA GLU A 24 -14.13 -14.16 -0.29
C GLU A 24 -14.12 -12.74 0.27
N VAL A 25 -13.60 -12.56 1.49
CA VAL A 25 -13.50 -11.24 2.12
C VAL A 25 -12.51 -10.33 1.36
N ALA A 26 -11.41 -10.87 0.84
CA ALA A 26 -10.49 -10.11 0.00
C ALA A 26 -11.19 -9.57 -1.25
N VAL A 27 -12.01 -10.40 -1.91
CA VAL A 27 -12.82 -10.01 -3.07
C VAL A 27 -13.89 -8.98 -2.67
N GLU A 28 -14.65 -9.23 -1.60
CA GLU A 28 -15.67 -8.31 -1.08
C GLU A 28 -15.07 -6.92 -0.78
N LEU A 29 -13.87 -6.91 -0.21
CA LEU A 29 -13.19 -5.69 0.16
C LEU A 29 -12.40 -5.05 -1.00
N GLY A 30 -12.21 -5.73 -2.12
CA GLY A 30 -11.34 -5.29 -3.19
C GLY A 30 -9.90 -5.05 -2.71
N LEU A 31 -9.40 -5.93 -1.83
CA LEU A 31 -8.06 -5.86 -1.23
C LEU A 31 -7.23 -7.08 -1.63
N PRO A 32 -5.90 -6.97 -1.69
CA PRO A 32 -5.04 -8.13 -1.86
C PRO A 32 -5.22 -9.14 -0.71
N LEU A 33 -5.25 -10.43 -1.02
CA LEU A 33 -5.34 -11.49 -0.01
C LEU A 33 -4.22 -11.37 1.05
N ALA A 34 -3.01 -11.01 0.64
CA ALA A 34 -1.89 -10.77 1.55
C ALA A 34 -2.23 -9.76 2.65
N ASP A 35 -2.99 -8.73 2.32
CA ASP A 35 -3.36 -7.67 3.26
C ASP A 35 -4.48 -8.13 4.19
N VAL A 36 -5.46 -8.89 3.68
CA VAL A 36 -6.49 -9.52 4.51
C VAL A 36 -5.86 -10.48 5.52
N LEU A 37 -4.86 -11.27 5.11
CA LEU A 37 -4.12 -12.16 6.00
C LEU A 37 -3.39 -11.38 7.11
N VAL A 38 -2.79 -10.23 6.79
CA VAL A 38 -2.16 -9.35 7.79
C VAL A 38 -3.19 -8.87 8.83
N VAL A 39 -4.33 -8.34 8.39
CA VAL A 39 -5.39 -7.86 9.29
C VAL A 39 -5.96 -9.01 10.12
N ALA A 40 -6.24 -10.15 9.49
CA ALA A 40 -6.70 -11.38 10.14
C ALA A 40 -5.68 -11.95 11.14
N GLY A 41 -4.44 -11.45 11.14
CA GLY A 41 -3.37 -11.95 11.97
C GLY A 41 -2.98 -13.38 11.64
N ARG A 42 -2.99 -13.72 10.35
CA ARG A 42 -2.54 -14.99 9.79
C ARG A 42 -1.13 -14.82 9.21
N PRO A 43 -0.33 -15.89 9.10
CA PRO A 43 0.90 -15.85 8.31
C PRO A 43 0.58 -15.49 6.86
N VAL A 44 1.46 -14.72 6.21
CA VAL A 44 1.33 -14.39 4.79
C VAL A 44 2.26 -15.30 3.99
N PRO A 45 1.74 -16.17 3.10
CA PRO A 45 2.57 -17.04 2.26
C PRO A 45 3.57 -16.25 1.41
N GLY A 46 4.78 -16.77 1.27
CA GLY A 46 5.84 -16.14 0.45
C GLY A 46 5.43 -15.92 -1.02
N SER A 47 4.54 -16.76 -1.54
CA SER A 47 3.96 -16.63 -2.89
C SER A 47 3.11 -15.37 -3.10
N LEU A 48 2.63 -14.74 -2.02
CA LEU A 48 1.87 -13.49 -2.06
C LEU A 48 2.75 -12.26 -1.72
N LEU A 49 4.03 -12.48 -1.49
CA LEU A 49 4.97 -11.47 -1.03
C LEU A 49 5.98 -11.15 -2.12
N PRO A 50 6.49 -9.90 -2.13
CA PRO A 50 7.50 -9.52 -3.09
C PRO A 50 8.79 -10.32 -2.89
N PRO A 51 9.51 -10.66 -3.98
CA PRO A 51 10.85 -11.23 -3.87
C PRO A 51 11.79 -10.23 -3.19
N GLU A 52 13.00 -10.69 -2.85
CA GLU A 52 14.07 -9.78 -2.46
C GLU A 52 14.35 -8.77 -3.60
N ARG A 53 14.51 -7.51 -3.22
CA ARG A 53 14.65 -6.38 -4.13
C ARG A 53 15.70 -5.43 -3.65
N ASP A 54 16.30 -4.74 -4.61
CA ASP A 54 17.13 -3.58 -4.34
C ASP A 54 16.24 -2.40 -3.88
N GLY A 55 16.51 -1.89 -2.68
CA GLY A 55 15.76 -0.78 -2.07
C GLY A 55 15.93 0.55 -2.81
N GLU A 56 17.10 0.79 -3.44
CA GLU A 56 17.30 1.97 -4.28
C GLU A 56 16.43 1.89 -5.53
N VAL A 57 16.37 0.72 -6.20
CA VAL A 57 15.49 0.53 -7.35
C VAL A 57 14.02 0.68 -6.96
N MET A 58 13.62 0.19 -5.78
CA MET A 58 12.25 0.38 -5.28
C MET A 58 11.92 1.85 -5.04
N ARG A 59 12.84 2.61 -4.44
CA ARG A 59 12.71 4.05 -4.23
C ARG A 59 12.61 4.80 -5.56
N GLU A 60 13.49 4.48 -6.50
CA GLU A 60 13.52 5.04 -7.85
C GLU A 60 12.21 4.75 -8.62
N PHE A 61 11.70 3.52 -8.53
CA PHE A 61 10.39 3.17 -9.09
C PHE A 61 9.27 3.99 -8.46
N GLY A 62 9.15 3.99 -7.12
CA GLY A 62 8.11 4.73 -6.43
C GLY A 62 8.14 6.23 -6.70
N TYR A 63 9.34 6.79 -6.80
CA TYR A 63 9.55 8.19 -7.19
C TYR A 63 9.06 8.50 -8.61
N ARG A 64 9.22 7.61 -9.59
CA ARG A 64 8.73 7.85 -10.96
C ARG A 64 7.23 7.66 -11.09
N VAL A 65 6.67 6.73 -10.31
CA VAL A 65 5.21 6.55 -10.21
C VAL A 65 4.53 7.85 -9.77
N THR A 66 5.18 8.68 -8.95
CA THR A 66 4.59 9.95 -8.52
C THR A 66 4.46 11.02 -9.62
N PHE A 67 5.02 10.80 -10.81
CA PHE A 67 4.82 11.71 -11.95
C PHE A 67 3.71 11.26 -12.90
N CYS A 68 3.12 10.09 -12.66
CA CYS A 68 2.07 9.55 -13.49
C CYS A 68 0.69 10.10 -13.06
N GLY A 69 -0.06 10.67 -14.01
CA GLY A 69 -1.49 10.93 -13.85
C GLY A 69 -2.33 9.64 -13.94
N HIS A 70 -3.65 9.73 -13.78
CA HIS A 70 -4.52 8.54 -13.75
C HIS A 70 -4.41 7.63 -14.98
N PRO A 71 -4.46 8.14 -16.23
CA PRO A 71 -4.31 7.28 -17.41
C PRO A 71 -2.93 6.60 -17.48
N GLN A 72 -1.88 7.31 -17.06
CA GLN A 72 -0.51 6.77 -17.03
C GLN A 72 -0.37 5.69 -15.95
N LEU A 73 -0.97 5.88 -14.77
CA LEU A 73 -0.97 4.87 -13.71
C LEU A 73 -1.71 3.59 -14.14
N ALA A 74 -2.83 3.73 -14.85
CA ALA A 74 -3.55 2.60 -15.42
C ALA A 74 -2.68 1.85 -16.45
N ALA A 75 -2.08 2.56 -17.41
CA ALA A 75 -1.19 1.98 -18.41
C ALA A 75 0.06 1.33 -17.80
N LEU A 76 0.64 1.94 -16.75
CA LEU A 76 1.76 1.36 -16.01
C LEU A 76 1.36 0.10 -15.25
N GLY A 77 0.16 0.06 -14.69
CA GLY A 77 -0.44 -1.14 -14.09
C GLY A 77 -0.57 -2.27 -15.10
N GLU A 78 -1.11 -1.99 -16.30
CA GLU A 78 -1.19 -2.97 -17.40
C GLU A 78 0.19 -3.46 -17.83
N PHE A 79 1.16 -2.56 -17.96
CA PHE A 79 2.55 -2.92 -18.26
C PHE A 79 3.13 -3.88 -17.22
N LEU A 80 2.94 -3.58 -15.92
CA LEU A 80 3.36 -4.45 -14.83
C LEU A 80 2.69 -5.82 -14.90
N SER A 81 1.38 -5.87 -15.14
CA SER A 81 0.62 -7.10 -15.27
C SER A 81 1.00 -7.93 -16.50
N SER A 82 1.51 -7.30 -17.56
CA SER A 82 1.97 -7.99 -18.77
C SER A 82 3.31 -8.71 -18.62
N MET A 83 4.11 -8.34 -17.61
CA MET A 83 5.37 -9.01 -17.32
C MET A 83 5.11 -10.41 -16.72
N PRO A 84 6.02 -11.38 -16.92
CA PRO A 84 5.94 -12.66 -16.21
C PRO A 84 6.11 -12.46 -14.70
N ASP A 85 5.35 -13.23 -13.93
CA ASP A 85 5.52 -13.32 -12.48
C ASP A 85 6.80 -14.12 -12.20
N GLU A 86 7.87 -13.43 -11.83
CA GLU A 86 9.19 -14.03 -11.62
C GLU A 86 9.60 -14.05 -10.14
N GLY A 87 8.84 -13.38 -9.27
CA GLY A 87 9.23 -13.09 -7.90
C GLY A 87 8.22 -13.54 -6.85
N ALA A 88 8.68 -14.33 -5.90
CA ALA A 88 8.02 -14.60 -4.63
C ALA A 88 9.06 -14.49 -3.51
N ALA A 89 8.62 -14.12 -2.30
CA ALA A 89 9.50 -14.26 -1.15
C ALA A 89 9.74 -15.75 -0.85
N PRO A 90 10.97 -16.14 -0.48
CA PRO A 90 11.27 -17.55 -0.18
C PRO A 90 10.56 -18.04 1.09
N GLU A 91 10.28 -17.13 2.02
CA GLU A 91 9.69 -17.43 3.31
C GLU A 91 8.35 -16.75 3.50
N SER A 92 7.47 -17.41 4.25
CA SER A 92 6.23 -16.81 4.72
C SER A 92 6.53 -15.79 5.82
N ARG A 93 5.74 -14.73 5.89
CA ARG A 93 5.81 -13.82 7.04
C ARG A 93 5.03 -14.39 8.22
N PRO A 94 5.55 -14.22 9.45
CA PRO A 94 4.85 -14.65 10.63
C PRO A 94 3.55 -13.87 10.81
N ALA A 95 2.59 -14.48 11.49
CA ALA A 95 1.39 -13.81 11.96
C ALA A 95 1.74 -12.73 13.01
N ARG A 96 0.97 -11.64 13.03
CA ARG A 96 1.02 -10.66 14.15
C ARG A 96 0.62 -11.33 15.46
N ASP A 97 1.13 -10.85 16.59
CA ASP A 97 0.68 -11.28 17.91
C ASP A 97 -0.78 -10.86 18.15
N PRO A 98 -1.71 -11.78 18.46
CA PRO A 98 -3.10 -11.44 18.72
C PRO A 98 -3.28 -10.75 20.08
N ALA A 99 -2.33 -10.90 21.00
CA ALA A 99 -2.34 -10.25 22.29
C ALA A 99 -1.75 -8.82 22.26
N ASP A 100 -1.29 -8.36 21.08
CA ASP A 100 -0.77 -7.01 20.92
C ASP A 100 -1.89 -5.98 21.23
N PRO A 101 -1.73 -5.15 22.29
CA PRO A 101 -2.73 -4.14 22.63
C PRO A 101 -2.81 -2.99 21.61
N LYS A 102 -1.87 -2.90 20.66
CA LYS A 102 -1.80 -1.88 19.62
C LYS A 102 -1.59 -2.52 18.23
N PRO A 103 -2.54 -3.34 17.76
CA PRO A 103 -2.34 -4.19 16.60
C PRO A 103 -2.12 -3.41 15.29
N PHE A 104 -2.55 -2.14 15.25
CA PHE A 104 -2.40 -1.30 14.06
C PHE A 104 -0.95 -1.13 13.60
N ALA A 105 0.01 -1.03 14.52
CA ALA A 105 1.41 -0.88 14.16
C ALA A 105 1.94 -2.10 13.39
N ALA A 106 1.60 -3.30 13.87
CA ALA A 106 1.93 -4.56 13.20
C ALA A 106 1.18 -4.72 11.87
N VAL A 107 -0.10 -4.30 11.83
CA VAL A 107 -0.87 -4.28 10.58
C VAL A 107 -0.20 -3.37 9.55
N LEU A 108 0.13 -2.13 9.91
CA LEU A 108 0.76 -1.17 9.01
C LEU A 108 2.12 -1.67 8.51
N ASP A 109 2.97 -2.23 9.38
CA ASP A 109 4.24 -2.85 8.96
C ASP A 109 4.01 -3.98 7.95
N GLY A 110 3.03 -4.86 8.21
CA GLY A 110 2.64 -5.93 7.30
C GLY A 110 2.20 -5.42 5.94
N LEU A 111 1.32 -4.41 5.90
CA LEU A 111 0.82 -3.80 4.66
C LEU A 111 1.95 -3.16 3.84
N LEU A 112 2.83 -2.39 4.49
CA LEU A 112 3.98 -1.77 3.84
C LEU A 112 4.91 -2.81 3.23
N ARG A 113 5.26 -3.83 4.01
CA ARG A 113 6.12 -4.90 3.53
C ARG A 113 5.43 -5.71 2.43
N ASN A 114 4.11 -5.88 2.43
CA ASN A 114 3.39 -6.55 1.34
C ASN A 114 3.59 -5.83 0.00
N ARG A 115 3.91 -4.53 0.02
CA ARG A 115 4.29 -3.76 -1.17
C ARG A 115 5.79 -3.74 -1.45
N GLY A 116 6.59 -4.36 -0.59
CA GLY A 116 8.06 -4.29 -0.65
C GLY A 116 8.59 -2.94 -0.16
N LEU A 117 7.80 -2.21 0.63
CA LEU A 117 8.17 -0.92 1.17
C LEU A 117 8.76 -1.10 2.57
N GLY A 118 10.02 -0.73 2.73
CA GLY A 118 10.65 -0.55 4.03
C GLY A 118 10.69 0.93 4.44
N LEU A 119 11.25 1.17 5.63
CA LEU A 119 11.38 2.52 6.20
C LEU A 119 12.21 3.48 5.33
N ARG A 120 13.16 2.98 4.54
CA ARG A 120 14.08 3.79 3.74
C ARG A 120 13.58 4.00 2.31
N GLU A 121 12.68 3.13 1.86
CA GLU A 121 12.07 3.08 0.53
C GLU A 121 10.75 3.88 0.50
N LEU A 122 10.20 4.24 1.66
CA LEU A 122 8.99 5.02 1.83
C LEU A 122 9.02 6.54 1.54
N PRO A 123 10.14 7.27 1.36
CA PRO A 123 10.08 8.74 1.36
C PRO A 123 9.37 9.38 0.14
N PHE A 124 8.71 8.61 -0.73
CA PHE A 124 7.84 9.17 -1.79
C PHE A 124 6.45 9.60 -1.28
N VAL A 125 6.09 9.31 -0.04
CA VAL A 125 4.75 9.61 0.53
C VAL A 125 4.67 10.96 1.25
N GLY A 126 5.69 11.83 1.14
CA GLY A 126 5.69 13.13 1.81
C GLY A 126 5.71 13.09 3.35
N LEU A 127 5.89 11.90 3.97
CA LEU A 127 6.00 11.75 5.41
C LEU A 127 7.46 11.81 5.87
N ALA A 128 7.70 12.55 6.95
CA ALA A 128 8.97 12.53 7.63
C ALA A 128 9.23 11.14 8.26
N LEU A 129 10.45 10.62 8.11
CA LEU A 129 10.86 9.33 8.67
C LEU A 129 10.56 9.16 10.18
N PRO A 130 10.72 10.19 11.04
CA PRO A 130 10.30 10.08 12.45
C PRO A 130 8.80 9.85 12.64
N THR A 131 7.95 10.34 11.73
CA THR A 131 6.50 10.10 11.75
C THR A 131 6.21 8.64 11.44
N ILE A 132 6.82 8.09 10.39
CA ILE A 132 6.64 6.68 10.02
C ILE A 132 7.12 5.76 11.15
N ARG A 133 8.30 6.03 11.73
CA ARG A 133 8.81 5.26 12.88
C ARG A 133 7.87 5.28 14.08
N ARG A 134 7.23 6.42 14.34
CA ARG A 134 6.25 6.55 15.44
C ARG A 134 5.01 5.70 15.19
N MET A 135 4.48 5.71 13.96
CA MET A 135 3.34 4.89 13.56
C MET A 135 3.65 3.40 13.71
N LEU A 136 4.81 2.96 13.20
CA LEU A 136 5.26 1.57 13.32
C LEU A 136 5.67 1.16 14.75
N GLY A 137 5.99 2.13 15.61
CA GLY A 137 6.29 1.90 17.02
C GLY A 137 5.07 1.97 17.96
N GLY A 138 3.85 2.12 17.43
CA GLY A 138 2.64 2.24 18.25
C GLY A 138 2.56 3.54 19.08
N GLY A 139 3.30 4.57 18.66
CA GLY A 139 3.36 5.89 19.29
C GLY A 139 2.21 6.82 18.90
N GLY A 140 1.17 6.28 18.24
CA GLY A 140 0.02 7.01 17.73
C GLY A 140 0.15 7.42 16.27
N GLN A 141 -1.00 7.61 15.63
CA GLN A 141 -1.16 7.99 14.23
C GLN A 141 -2.09 9.19 14.15
N SER A 142 -2.03 9.93 13.04
CA SER A 142 -2.96 11.01 12.77
C SER A 142 -3.61 10.77 11.41
N LEU A 143 -4.83 11.26 11.20
CA LEU A 143 -5.50 11.15 9.90
C LEU A 143 -4.63 11.68 8.75
N PRO A 144 -3.92 12.84 8.87
CA PRO A 144 -3.01 13.28 7.81
C PRO A 144 -1.87 12.29 7.54
N ALA A 145 -1.36 11.59 8.56
CA ALA A 145 -0.33 10.58 8.37
C ALA A 145 -0.87 9.32 7.70
N LEU A 146 -2.07 8.88 8.08
CA LEU A 146 -2.77 7.76 7.45
C LEU A 146 -3.10 8.04 5.99
N GLN A 147 -3.50 9.27 5.69
CA GLN A 147 -3.80 9.75 4.35
C GLN A 147 -2.62 9.58 3.39
N GLN A 148 -1.41 9.89 3.84
CA GLN A 148 -0.21 9.78 3.00
C GLN A 148 0.17 8.33 2.68
N VAL A 149 -0.10 7.38 3.59
CA VAL A 149 0.19 5.95 3.36
C VAL A 149 -0.94 5.20 2.67
N ALA A 150 -2.18 5.70 2.73
CA ALA A 150 -3.36 5.06 2.16
C ALA A 150 -3.22 4.77 0.66
N GLY A 151 -2.83 5.79 -0.11
CA GLY A 151 -2.66 5.68 -1.57
C GLY A 151 -1.65 4.62 -2.00
N PRO A 152 -0.38 4.67 -1.56
CA PRO A 152 0.63 3.66 -1.87
C PRO A 152 0.25 2.24 -1.44
N LEU A 153 -0.50 2.12 -0.36
CA LEU A 153 -1.02 0.84 0.10
C LEU A 153 -2.20 0.36 -0.77
N GLY A 154 -2.89 1.26 -1.49
CA GLY A 154 -4.13 0.94 -2.20
C GLY A 154 -5.32 0.76 -1.26
N TRP A 155 -5.23 1.34 -0.05
CA TRP A 155 -6.27 1.28 0.97
C TRP A 155 -7.09 2.56 0.99
N ARG A 156 -8.35 2.46 1.41
CA ARG A 156 -9.16 3.63 1.71
C ARG A 156 -8.72 4.23 3.03
N LEU A 157 -8.76 5.56 3.15
CA LEU A 157 -8.41 6.24 4.40
C LEU A 157 -9.31 5.79 5.55
N GLU A 158 -10.61 5.64 5.29
CA GLU A 158 -11.61 5.24 6.28
C GLU A 158 -11.30 3.86 6.86
N ASP A 159 -10.81 2.94 6.03
CA ASP A 159 -10.45 1.59 6.46
C ASP A 159 -9.23 1.63 7.38
N LEU A 160 -8.20 2.38 6.99
CA LEU A 160 -6.98 2.54 7.81
C LEU A 160 -7.28 3.28 9.12
N ALA A 161 -8.11 4.32 9.08
CA ALA A 161 -8.55 5.04 10.27
C ALA A 161 -9.33 4.12 11.21
N MET A 162 -10.21 3.28 10.67
CA MET A 162 -10.94 2.29 11.47
C MET A 162 -10.00 1.28 12.13
N LEU A 163 -9.05 0.70 11.38
CA LEU A 163 -8.06 -0.24 11.92
C LEU A 163 -7.15 0.43 12.96
N ALA A 164 -6.88 1.72 12.79
CA ALA A 164 -6.11 2.53 13.72
C ALA A 164 -6.90 2.99 14.97
N GLY A 165 -8.23 2.78 15.00
CA GLY A 165 -9.09 3.36 16.03
C GLY A 165 -9.16 4.89 15.99
N GLU A 166 -8.82 5.50 14.85
CA GLU A 166 -8.84 6.95 14.65
C GLU A 166 -10.21 7.42 14.16
N PRO A 167 -10.84 8.39 14.84
CA PRO A 167 -12.14 8.91 14.43
C PRO A 167 -12.00 9.73 13.14
N MET A 168 -12.82 9.43 12.13
CA MET A 168 -12.88 10.23 10.92
C MET A 168 -13.32 11.66 11.22
N ARG A 169 -12.62 12.62 10.61
CA ARG A 169 -12.91 14.05 10.65
C ARG A 169 -12.65 14.64 9.28
N PRO A 170 -13.32 15.75 8.90
CA PRO A 170 -12.99 16.46 7.67
C PRO A 170 -11.49 16.78 7.65
N LEU A 171 -10.82 16.43 6.56
CA LEU A 171 -9.42 16.75 6.38
C LEU A 171 -9.30 18.19 5.89
N GLU A 172 -8.45 18.97 6.56
CA GLU A 172 -7.95 20.22 6.00
C GLU A 172 -6.98 19.82 4.88
N HIS A 173 -7.40 20.02 3.62
CA HIS A 173 -6.70 19.80 2.36
C HIS A 173 -5.21 19.39 2.46
N GLY A 174 -4.86 18.25 1.87
CA GLY A 174 -3.49 17.77 1.72
C GLY A 174 -3.33 16.89 0.48
N PRO A 175 -2.10 16.70 -0.03
CA PRO A 175 -1.87 15.87 -1.21
C PRO A 175 -2.38 14.44 -0.93
N LEU A 176 -3.19 13.93 -1.85
CA LEU A 176 -3.75 12.59 -1.81
C LEU A 176 -3.11 11.77 -2.92
N LEU A 177 -2.40 10.71 -2.54
CA LEU A 177 -2.10 9.64 -3.46
C LEU A 177 -3.38 8.83 -3.64
N CYS A 178 -3.93 8.81 -4.86
CA CYS A 178 -5.15 8.08 -5.16
C CYS A 178 -4.92 6.55 -5.10
N ARG A 179 -6.01 5.78 -5.04
CA ARG A 179 -5.93 4.31 -5.03
C ARG A 179 -5.24 3.71 -6.27
N HIS A 180 -5.20 4.42 -7.40
CA HIS A 180 -4.48 3.98 -8.60
C HIS A 180 -2.97 3.84 -8.38
N VAL A 181 -2.39 4.71 -7.54
CA VAL A 181 -0.98 4.56 -7.12
C VAL A 181 -0.81 3.22 -6.41
N GLY A 182 -1.71 2.89 -5.50
CA GLY A 182 -1.73 1.61 -4.80
C GLY A 182 -1.91 0.42 -5.72
N ALA A 183 -2.76 0.52 -6.74
CA ALA A 183 -2.93 -0.53 -7.75
C ALA A 183 -1.62 -0.83 -8.49
N VAL A 184 -0.84 0.20 -8.83
CA VAL A 184 0.51 0.05 -9.40
C VAL A 184 1.44 -0.69 -8.44
N PHE A 185 1.45 -0.34 -7.15
CA PHE A 185 2.27 -1.05 -6.15
C PHE A 185 1.81 -2.49 -5.89
N VAL A 186 0.51 -2.78 -6.00
CA VAL A 186 -0.04 -4.15 -5.94
C VAL A 186 0.41 -4.96 -7.16
N ALA A 187 0.28 -4.42 -8.38
CA ALA A 187 0.75 -5.06 -9.61
C ALA A 187 2.28 -5.25 -9.62
N ALA A 188 3.00 -4.41 -8.89
CA ALA A 188 4.43 -4.53 -8.70
C ALA A 188 4.84 -5.65 -7.75
N VAL A 189 3.95 -6.28 -6.97
CA VAL A 189 4.30 -7.29 -5.94
C VAL A 189 5.08 -8.50 -6.48
N PRO A 190 4.74 -9.14 -7.61
CA PRO A 190 5.51 -10.30 -8.07
C PRO A 190 6.77 -9.91 -8.86
N ARG A 191 7.13 -8.63 -8.93
CA ARG A 191 8.21 -8.13 -9.80
C ARG A 191 9.59 -8.20 -9.15
N THR A 192 10.59 -8.56 -9.95
CA THR A 192 12.00 -8.54 -9.53
C THR A 192 12.59 -7.14 -9.61
N THR A 193 13.78 -6.92 -9.03
CA THR A 193 14.55 -5.66 -9.17
C THR A 193 14.68 -5.22 -10.64
N ARG A 194 15.00 -6.16 -11.54
CA ARG A 194 15.17 -5.86 -12.97
C ARG A 194 13.86 -5.38 -13.61
N GLN A 195 12.75 -6.02 -13.27
CA GLN A 195 11.43 -5.65 -13.76
C GLN A 195 10.96 -4.30 -13.20
N LEU A 196 11.25 -4.00 -11.93
CA LEU A 196 10.99 -2.68 -11.35
C LEU A 196 11.80 -1.58 -12.03
N ALA A 197 13.07 -1.84 -12.36
CA ALA A 197 13.88 -0.89 -13.14
C ALA A 197 13.34 -0.66 -14.56
N LEU A 198 12.71 -1.68 -15.17
CA LEU A 198 12.00 -1.52 -16.45
C LEU A 198 10.72 -0.69 -16.29
N ALA A 199 9.91 -1.00 -15.28
CA ALA A 199 8.69 -0.26 -14.98
C ALA A 199 8.97 1.21 -14.62
N ALA A 200 10.08 1.48 -13.93
CA ALA A 200 10.57 2.84 -13.69
C ALA A 200 10.79 3.61 -15.00
N ARG A 201 11.50 3.03 -15.97
CA ARG A 201 11.70 3.65 -17.30
C ARG A 201 10.38 3.83 -18.06
N GLU A 202 9.46 2.90 -17.91
CA GLU A 202 8.14 2.99 -18.51
C GLU A 202 7.31 4.13 -17.90
N ALA A 203 7.38 4.33 -16.59
CA ALA A 203 6.76 5.47 -15.92
C ALA A 203 7.32 6.81 -16.44
N ASP A 204 8.64 6.92 -16.66
CA ASP A 204 9.26 8.11 -17.27
C ASP A 204 8.73 8.32 -18.71
N ARG A 205 8.63 7.24 -19.51
CA ARG A 205 8.09 7.29 -20.87
C ARG A 205 6.63 7.74 -20.92
N LEU A 206 5.79 7.24 -20.02
CA LEU A 206 4.35 7.53 -19.96
C LEU A 206 4.06 8.94 -19.43
N SER A 207 4.85 9.41 -18.46
CA SER A 207 4.70 10.75 -17.88
C SER A 207 5.32 11.87 -18.73
N ALA A 208 6.10 11.52 -19.78
CA ALA A 208 6.83 12.47 -20.64
C ALA A 208 7.69 13.45 -19.83
N ARG A 209 8.28 12.95 -18.72
CA ARG A 209 8.96 13.76 -17.70
C ARG A 209 10.05 14.66 -18.26
N GLU A 210 9.98 15.95 -17.93
CA GLU A 210 11.14 16.85 -17.87
C GLU A 210 11.65 16.88 -16.43
N ASP A 211 12.77 16.22 -16.16
CA ASP A 211 13.32 16.11 -14.80
C ASP A 211 14.01 17.41 -14.37
N GLN A 212 13.47 18.07 -13.33
CA GLN A 212 14.13 19.23 -12.70
C GLN A 212 14.91 18.87 -11.44
N GLY A 213 14.98 17.59 -11.03
CA GLY A 213 15.78 17.13 -9.90
C GLY A 213 15.16 17.31 -8.51
N TRP A 214 13.85 17.60 -8.41
CA TRP A 214 13.14 17.76 -7.13
C TRP A 214 11.97 16.78 -7.02
N TRP A 215 11.63 16.42 -5.79
CA TRP A 215 10.40 15.68 -5.50
C TRP A 215 9.19 16.59 -5.74
N GLN A 216 8.33 16.19 -6.68
CA GLN A 216 7.04 16.82 -6.90
C GLN A 216 5.95 15.87 -6.40
N PRO A 217 5.08 16.31 -5.47
CA PRO A 217 3.94 15.50 -5.05
C PRO A 217 3.02 15.26 -6.26
N VAL A 218 2.51 14.03 -6.36
CA VAL A 218 1.41 13.68 -7.26
C VAL A 218 0.25 14.62 -6.96
N SER A 219 -0.18 15.36 -7.98
CA SER A 219 -1.42 16.15 -8.04
C SER A 219 -1.89 16.80 -6.73
N TYR A 220 -1.80 18.13 -6.66
CA TYR A 220 -2.67 18.90 -5.78
C TYR A 220 -4.11 18.74 -6.26
N GLY A 221 -4.84 17.77 -5.75
CA GLY A 221 -6.30 17.76 -5.94
C GLY A 221 -6.91 16.39 -6.12
N VAL A 222 -7.97 16.18 -5.32
CA VAL A 222 -9.00 15.16 -5.47
C VAL A 222 -9.85 15.42 -6.73
N ASP A 223 -9.76 16.61 -7.34
CA ASP A 223 -10.73 17.09 -8.32
C ASP A 223 -10.70 16.38 -9.69
N ASP A 224 -9.62 15.66 -10.02
CA ASP A 224 -9.50 14.88 -11.28
C ASP A 224 -9.42 13.36 -11.06
N CYS A 225 -9.59 12.88 -9.81
CA CYS A 225 -9.62 11.45 -9.54
C CYS A 225 -11.04 10.92 -9.70
N PRO A 226 -11.30 9.96 -10.61
CA PRO A 226 -12.63 9.35 -10.74
C PRO A 226 -13.07 8.61 -9.46
N ASP A 227 -12.15 8.43 -8.50
CA ASP A 227 -12.39 7.79 -7.20
C ASP A 227 -12.52 8.78 -6.04
N ALA A 228 -12.42 10.09 -6.32
CA ALA A 228 -12.65 11.16 -5.34
C ALA A 228 -14.13 11.39 -5.04
N CYS A 229 -15.03 10.86 -5.87
CA CYS A 229 -16.44 10.83 -5.54
C CYS A 229 -16.72 9.64 -4.60
N PRO A 230 -17.36 9.89 -3.44
CA PRO A 230 -17.65 8.88 -2.42
C PRO A 230 -18.57 7.75 -2.91
#